data_AF-A0A0M3WF49-F1
#
_entry.id   AF-A0A0M3WF49-F1
#
_cell.length_a   1.000
_cell.length_b   1.000
_cell.length_c   1.000
_cell.angle_alpha   90.00
_cell.angle_beta   90.00
_cell.angle_gamma   90.00
#
_symmetry.space_group_name_H-M   'P 1'
#
loop_
_entity.id
_entity.type
_entity.pdbx_description
1 polymer ?
#
loop_
_entity_poly.entity_id
_entity_poly.type
_entity_poly.pdbx_seq_one_letter_code
_entity_poly.pdbx_strand_id
1 'polypeptide(L)'
;YYLLVLAGLPQKFISKLMTIWWRHDLFGAKWTLLAKAYSIVRGSRQKEDAPLAEFFAICAPMVGVVPPAEYLQRNGWQLGPPDADSQDGMPTLTRIFVPTITSFPAHFARTTLSVDDLVNECYRVGY
;
A
#
# COMPACT_ATOMS: atom_id res chain seq x y z
N TYR A 1 0.56 -4.08 3.48
CA TYR A 1 -0.34 -2.91 3.62
C TYR A 1 -1.65 -3.09 2.85
N TYR A 2 -1.68 -3.02 1.51
CA TYR A 2 -2.95 -3.11 0.73
C TYR A 2 -3.65 -4.47 0.68
N LEU A 3 -3.02 -5.54 1.19
CA LEU A 3 -3.69 -6.84 1.33
C LEU A 3 -4.98 -6.75 2.15
N LEU A 4 -5.10 -5.75 3.03
CA LEU A 4 -6.31 -5.47 3.80
C LEU A 4 -7.53 -5.17 2.91
N VAL A 5 -7.33 -4.59 1.72
CA VAL A 5 -8.41 -4.31 0.75
C VAL A 5 -8.97 -5.59 0.13
N LEU A 6 -8.14 -6.64 0.08
CA LEU A 6 -8.44 -7.92 -0.57
C LEU A 6 -8.65 -9.05 0.44
N ALA A 7 -8.88 -8.71 1.71
CA ALA A 7 -9.06 -9.67 2.78
C ALA A 7 -10.22 -10.63 2.46
N GLY A 8 -10.00 -11.92 2.67
CA GLY A 8 -10.99 -12.97 2.37
C GLY A 8 -10.96 -13.51 0.94
N LEU A 9 -10.20 -12.90 0.02
CA LEU A 9 -10.01 -13.46 -1.32
C LEU A 9 -8.95 -14.59 -1.31
N PRO A 10 -9.12 -15.62 -2.16
CA PRO A 10 -8.07 -16.59 -2.44
C PRO A 10 -6.76 -15.94 -2.89
N GLN A 11 -5.62 -16.47 -2.43
CA GLN A 11 -4.28 -15.95 -2.72
C GLN A 11 -4.01 -15.79 -4.23
N LYS A 12 -4.54 -16.69 -5.06
CA LYS A 12 -4.44 -16.59 -6.54
C LYS A 12 -5.03 -15.28 -7.09
N PHE A 13 -6.14 -14.80 -6.55
CA PHE A 13 -6.77 -13.55 -6.98
C PHE A 13 -6.06 -12.35 -6.38
N ILE A 14 -5.65 -12.44 -5.12
CA ILE A 14 -4.85 -11.40 -4.46
C ILE A 14 -3.61 -11.09 -5.30
N SER A 15 -2.86 -12.12 -5.71
CA SER A 15 -1.66 -11.96 -6.53
C SER A 15 -1.94 -11.25 -7.87
N LYS A 16 -2.99 -11.68 -8.58
CA LYS A 16 -3.42 -11.06 -9.85
C LYS A 16 -3.82 -9.59 -9.68
N LEU A 17 -4.69 -9.30 -8.71
CA LEU A 17 -5.19 -7.94 -8.44
C LEU A 17 -4.07 -7.02 -8.00
N MET A 18 -3.19 -7.48 -7.09
CA MET A 18 -2.03 -6.70 -6.66
C MET A 18 -1.09 -6.38 -7.81
N THR A 19 -0.87 -7.33 -8.73
CA THR A 19 -0.03 -7.09 -9.91
C THR A 19 -0.61 -5.98 -10.78
N ILE A 20 -1.93 -5.95 -10.97
CA ILE A 20 -2.61 -4.87 -11.71
C ILE A 20 -2.43 -3.55 -10.97
N TRP A 21 -2.71 -3.52 -9.67
CA TRP A 21 -2.60 -2.33 -8.84
C TRP A 21 -1.19 -1.72 -8.86
N TRP A 22 -0.15 -2.56 -8.71
CA TRP A 22 1.23 -2.09 -8.74
C TRP A 22 1.66 -1.50 -10.08
N ARG A 23 1.16 -2.03 -11.20
CA ARG A 23 1.43 -1.45 -12.53
C ARG A 23 0.85 -0.04 -12.70
N HIS A 24 -0.16 0.31 -11.91
CA HIS A 24 -0.82 1.61 -11.96
C HIS A 24 -0.54 2.49 -10.72
N ASP A 25 0.39 2.07 -9.84
CA ASP A 25 0.74 2.84 -8.66
C ASP A 25 1.61 4.06 -9.04
N LEU A 26 1.18 5.24 -8.60
CA LEU A 26 1.85 6.52 -8.89
C LEU A 26 2.94 6.84 -7.85
N PHE A 27 3.10 6.03 -6.82
CA PHE A 27 3.85 6.36 -5.60
C PHE A 27 5.03 5.42 -5.35
N GLY A 28 5.60 4.82 -6.41
CA GLY A 28 6.76 3.92 -6.33
C GLY A 28 7.90 4.46 -5.46
N ALA A 29 8.21 5.76 -5.55
CA ALA A 29 9.24 6.40 -4.73
C ALA A 29 8.96 6.32 -3.22
N LYS A 30 7.68 6.42 -2.80
CA LYS A 30 7.29 6.26 -1.38
C LYS A 30 7.49 4.83 -0.91
N TRP A 31 7.22 3.85 -1.77
CA TRP A 31 7.47 2.43 -1.47
C TRP A 31 8.96 2.14 -1.35
N THR A 32 9.79 2.72 -2.21
CA THR A 32 11.26 2.64 -2.07
C THR A 32 11.74 3.26 -0.77
N LEU A 33 11.21 4.43 -0.41
CA LEU A 33 11.52 5.12 0.85
C LEU A 33 11.17 4.24 2.07
N LEU A 34 9.95 3.70 2.11
CA LEU A 34 9.48 2.81 3.16
C LEU A 34 10.30 1.52 3.24
N ALA A 35 10.63 0.90 2.10
CA ALA A 35 11.43 -0.32 2.06
C ALA A 35 12.83 -0.09 2.64
N LYS A 36 13.46 1.05 2.31
CA LYS A 36 14.78 1.41 2.83
C LYS A 36 14.73 1.69 4.34
N ALA A 37 13.75 2.46 4.80
CA ALA A 37 13.57 2.72 6.23
C ALA A 37 13.31 1.42 7.01
N TYR A 38 12.43 0.55 6.52
CA TYR A 38 12.15 -0.75 7.13
C TYR A 38 13.40 -1.63 7.21
N SER A 39 14.23 -1.65 6.15
CA SER A 39 15.48 -2.41 6.14
C SER A 39 16.45 -1.94 7.24
N ILE A 40 16.48 -0.64 7.55
CA ILE A 40 17.35 -0.08 8.59
C ILE A 40 16.82 -0.43 9.98
N VAL A 41 15.53 -0.17 10.25
CA VAL A 41 14.94 -0.44 11.58
C VAL A 41 14.90 -1.93 11.90
N ARG A 42 14.67 -2.77 10.89
CA ARG A 42 14.74 -4.22 11.04
C ARG A 42 16.18 -4.66 11.28
N GLY A 43 17.16 -4.10 10.57
CA GLY A 43 18.57 -4.47 10.71
C GLY A 43 18.77 -5.99 10.73
N SER A 44 19.40 -6.50 11.80
CA SER A 44 19.57 -7.94 12.06
C SER A 44 18.51 -8.55 13.00
N ARG A 45 17.47 -7.78 13.37
CA ARG A 45 16.39 -8.25 14.24
C ARG A 45 15.61 -9.39 13.57
N GLN A 46 15.03 -10.27 14.39
CA GLN A 46 14.14 -11.28 13.83
C GLN A 46 12.84 -10.62 13.32
N LYS A 47 12.05 -11.39 12.57
CA LYS A 47 10.82 -10.86 11.97
C LYS A 47 9.80 -10.50 13.06
N GLU A 48 9.83 -11.23 14.17
CA GLU A 48 8.95 -11.07 15.33
C GLU A 48 9.26 -9.79 16.11
N ASP A 49 10.54 -9.38 16.11
CA ASP A 49 11.06 -8.18 16.78
C ASP A 49 10.89 -6.89 15.95
N ALA A 50 10.43 -7.02 14.70
CA ALA A 50 10.18 -5.90 13.80
C ALA A 50 8.93 -6.19 12.95
N PRO A 51 7.72 -6.14 13.54
CA PRO A 51 6.49 -6.46 12.82
C PRO A 51 6.21 -5.45 11.69
N LEU A 52 6.22 -5.94 10.44
CA LEU A 52 5.95 -5.11 9.26
C LEU A 52 4.61 -4.37 9.32
N ALA A 53 3.60 -4.95 9.98
CA ALA A 53 2.30 -4.31 10.16
C ALA A 53 2.39 -3.04 11.03
N GLU A 54 3.13 -3.11 12.14
CA GLU A 54 3.34 -1.98 13.06
C GLU A 54 4.19 -0.89 12.40
N PHE A 55 5.25 -1.27 11.67
CA PHE A 55 6.02 -0.32 10.87
C PHE A 55 5.14 0.45 9.89
N PHE A 56 4.25 -0.23 9.14
CA PHE A 56 3.35 0.45 8.23
C PHE A 56 2.31 1.32 8.95
N ALA A 57 1.87 0.94 10.15
CA ALA A 57 0.96 1.76 10.95
C ALA A 57 1.60 3.10 11.35
N ILE A 58 2.92 3.12 11.57
CA ILE A 58 3.70 4.31 11.90
C ILE A 58 4.07 5.10 10.62
N CYS A 59 4.81 4.48 9.70
CA CYS A 59 5.49 5.21 8.62
C CYS A 59 4.63 5.46 7.38
N ALA A 60 3.63 4.62 7.09
CA ALA A 60 2.82 4.78 5.87
C ALA A 60 2.01 6.10 5.88
N PRO A 61 1.37 6.50 6.99
CA PRO A 61 0.70 7.80 7.09
C PRO A 61 1.67 8.99 6.98
N MET A 62 2.87 8.89 7.56
CA MET A 62 3.86 9.98 7.55
C MET A 62 4.25 10.40 6.13
N VAL A 63 4.50 9.42 5.25
CA VAL A 63 4.84 9.70 3.85
C VAL A 63 3.61 9.89 2.97
N GLY A 64 2.40 9.84 3.55
CA GLY A 64 1.15 9.94 2.83
C GLY A 64 0.94 8.81 1.83
N VAL A 65 1.14 7.56 2.23
CA VAL A 65 0.56 6.42 1.52
C VAL A 65 -0.96 6.49 1.68
N VAL A 66 -1.69 6.27 0.60
CA VAL A 66 -3.16 6.20 0.65
C VAL A 66 -3.57 5.05 1.58
N PRO A 67 -4.44 5.25 2.58
CA PRO A 67 -4.85 4.17 3.46
C PRO A 67 -5.66 3.10 2.70
N PRO A 68 -5.64 1.83 3.13
CA PRO A 68 -6.32 0.74 2.41
C PRO A 68 -7.81 1.01 2.20
N ALA A 69 -8.48 1.60 3.18
CA ALA A 69 -9.90 1.96 3.13
C ALA A 69 -10.24 2.94 1.99
N GLU A 70 -9.29 3.77 1.57
CA GLU A 70 -9.48 4.79 0.52
C GLU A 70 -8.84 4.39 -0.81
N TYR A 71 -8.12 3.25 -0.85
CA TYR A 71 -7.28 2.87 -1.97
C TYR A 71 -8.06 2.77 -3.28
N LEU A 72 -9.17 2.01 -3.28
CA LEU A 72 -9.96 1.77 -4.49
C LEU A 72 -10.52 3.08 -5.05
N GLN A 73 -11.20 3.86 -4.20
CA GLN A 73 -11.84 5.12 -4.58
C GLN A 73 -10.82 6.11 -5.17
N ARG A 74 -9.68 6.31 -4.51
CA ARG A 74 -8.67 7.28 -4.96
C ARG A 74 -7.92 6.83 -6.20
N ASN A 75 -7.75 5.52 -6.37
CA ASN A 75 -7.06 4.97 -7.53
C ASN A 75 -8.00 4.67 -8.71
N GLY A 76 -9.27 5.05 -8.61
CA GLY A 76 -10.27 4.85 -9.66
C GLY A 76 -10.59 3.39 -9.94
N TRP A 77 -10.48 2.53 -8.92
CA TRP A 77 -10.83 1.13 -9.00
C TRP A 77 -12.18 0.85 -8.35
N GLN A 78 -12.91 -0.10 -8.92
CA GLN A 78 -14.09 -0.69 -8.31
C GLN A 78 -13.96 -2.21 -8.40
N LEU A 79 -14.13 -2.88 -7.26
CA LEU A 79 -14.26 -4.34 -7.18
C LEU A 79 -15.74 -4.70 -7.23
N GLY A 80 -16.11 -5.57 -8.16
CA GLY A 80 -17.45 -6.14 -8.27
C GLY A 80 -17.45 -7.62 -7.96
N PRO A 81 -18.64 -8.25 -7.90
CA PRO A 81 -18.75 -9.71 -7.84
C PRO A 81 -18.07 -10.36 -9.06
N PRO A 82 -17.75 -11.65 -8.99
CA PRO A 82 -17.35 -12.41 -10.17
C PRO A 82 -18.40 -12.29 -11.27
N ASP A 83 -17.93 -12.25 -12.51
CA ASP A 83 -18.82 -12.31 -13.67
C ASP A 83 -19.60 -13.64 -13.65
N ALA A 84 -20.88 -13.61 -14.05
CA ALA A 84 -21.73 -14.79 -14.09
C ALA A 84 -21.16 -15.87 -15.03
N ASP A 85 -20.43 -15.43 -16.06
CA ASP A 85 -19.77 -16.31 -17.04
C ASP A 85 -18.35 -16.71 -16.60
N SER A 86 -17.82 -16.15 -15.50
CA SER A 86 -16.48 -16.48 -15.02
C SER A 86 -16.48 -17.80 -14.23
N GLN A 87 -15.89 -18.82 -14.84
CA GLN A 87 -15.68 -20.13 -14.20
C GLN A 87 -14.66 -20.08 -13.05
N ASP A 88 -13.80 -19.07 -12.99
CA ASP A 88 -12.70 -19.04 -12.04
C ASP A 88 -13.07 -18.43 -10.69
N GLY A 89 -14.23 -17.74 -10.60
CA GLY A 89 -14.72 -17.06 -9.40
C GLY A 89 -13.98 -15.78 -9.03
N MET A 90 -13.20 -15.21 -9.96
CA MET A 90 -12.43 -13.99 -9.73
C MET A 90 -13.36 -12.76 -9.70
N PRO A 91 -13.26 -11.90 -8.67
CA PRO A 91 -13.95 -10.61 -8.65
C PRO A 91 -13.62 -9.77 -9.88
N THR A 92 -14.62 -9.08 -10.43
CA THR A 92 -14.41 -8.12 -11.49
C THR A 92 -13.66 -6.89 -10.96
N LEU A 93 -12.71 -6.37 -11.74
CA LEU A 93 -11.97 -5.14 -11.42
C LEU A 93 -12.19 -4.15 -12.55
N THR A 94 -12.90 -3.06 -12.27
CA THR A 94 -13.24 -2.03 -13.26
C THR A 94 -12.49 -0.73 -12.96
N ARG A 95 -11.94 -0.11 -14.00
CA ARG A 95 -11.33 1.22 -13.92
C ARG A 95 -12.40 2.28 -14.18
N ILE A 96 -12.73 3.07 -13.16
CA ILE A 96 -13.73 4.14 -13.23
C ILE A 96 -13.11 5.45 -13.73
N PHE A 97 -11.88 5.73 -13.32
CA PHE A 97 -11.08 6.86 -13.84
C PHE A 97 -9.59 6.55 -13.70
N VAL A 98 -8.73 7.33 -14.37
CA VAL A 98 -7.28 7.22 -14.23
C VAL A 98 -6.78 8.47 -13.48
N PRO A 99 -6.40 8.35 -12.19
CA PRO A 99 -5.81 9.48 -11.49
C PRO A 99 -4.45 9.86 -12.07
N THR A 100 -4.10 11.11 -11.87
CA THR A 100 -2.72 11.62 -11.95
C THR A 100 -2.29 12.10 -10.57
N ILE A 101 -1.04 12.52 -10.41
CA ILE A 101 -0.55 13.06 -9.13
C ILE A 101 -1.41 14.25 -8.64
N THR A 102 -1.99 15.05 -9.55
CA THR A 102 -2.84 16.20 -9.19
C THR A 102 -4.25 15.79 -8.76
N SER A 103 -4.66 14.54 -8.97
CA SER A 103 -5.93 14.00 -8.47
C SER A 103 -5.89 13.74 -6.96
N PHE A 104 -4.72 13.76 -6.31
CA PHE A 104 -4.56 13.49 -4.90
C PHE A 104 -4.37 14.76 -4.07
N PRO A 105 -4.94 14.83 -2.86
CA PRO A 105 -4.58 15.82 -1.86
C PRO A 105 -3.06 15.93 -1.65
N ALA A 106 -2.57 17.12 -1.33
CA ALA A 106 -1.13 17.41 -1.24
C ALA A 106 -0.36 16.42 -0.34
N HIS A 107 -0.95 16.01 0.79
CA HIS A 107 -0.34 15.05 1.72
C HIS A 107 -0.15 13.65 1.11
N PHE A 108 -1.04 13.21 0.20
CA PHE A 108 -0.85 11.97 -0.55
C PHE A 108 0.01 12.17 -1.79
N ALA A 109 0.01 13.35 -2.40
CA ALA A 109 0.77 13.61 -3.61
C ALA A 109 2.28 13.79 -3.36
N ARG A 110 2.66 14.34 -2.21
CA ARG A 110 4.04 14.78 -1.93
C ARG A 110 4.48 14.37 -0.53
N THR A 111 5.77 14.16 -0.36
CA THR A 111 6.43 14.03 0.94
C THR A 111 7.81 14.69 0.85
N THR A 112 8.21 15.38 1.91
CA THR A 112 9.57 15.92 2.08
C THR A 112 10.38 15.09 3.07
N LEU A 113 9.79 14.00 3.60
CA LEU A 113 10.45 13.14 4.58
C LEU A 113 11.52 12.28 3.92
N SER A 114 12.65 12.19 4.61
CA SER A 114 13.78 11.34 4.29
C SER A 114 13.64 9.95 4.92
N VAL A 115 14.58 9.07 4.60
CA VAL A 115 14.69 7.76 5.25
C VAL A 115 14.95 7.93 6.75
N ASP A 116 15.82 8.87 7.11
CA ASP A 116 16.24 9.09 8.49
C ASP A 116 15.08 9.61 9.34
N ASP A 117 14.20 10.44 8.78
CA ASP A 117 12.99 10.90 9.47
C ASP A 117 12.08 9.72 9.88
N LEU A 118 11.93 8.73 9.01
CA LEU A 118 11.11 7.55 9.29
C LEU A 118 11.77 6.64 10.34
N VAL A 119 13.09 6.43 10.21
CA VAL A 119 13.86 5.61 11.15
C VAL A 119 13.84 6.25 12.55
N ASN A 120 14.07 7.56 12.63
CA ASN A 120 14.05 8.30 13.88
C ASN A 120 12.67 8.25 14.54
N GLU A 121 11.58 8.35 13.76
CA GLU A 121 10.23 8.23 14.31
C GLU A 121 9.97 6.84 14.87
N CYS A 122 10.37 5.77 14.17
CA CYS A 122 10.27 4.40 14.69
C CYS A 122 10.95 4.26 16.06
N TYR A 123 12.19 4.72 16.20
CA TYR A 123 12.89 4.66 17.48
C TYR A 123 12.24 5.53 18.55
N ARG A 124 11.73 6.71 18.19
CA ARG A 124 11.05 7.62 19.11
C ARG A 124 9.79 6.99 19.73
N VAL A 125 9.06 6.19 18.95
CA VAL A 125 7.82 5.52 19.41
C VAL A 125 8.06 4.12 19.99
N GLY A 126 9.31 3.67 20.08
CA GLY A 126 9.67 2.39 20.69
C GLY A 126 9.44 1.16 19.81
N TYR A 127 9.47 1.34 18.48
CA TYR A 127 9.46 0.24 17.51
C TYR A 127 10.79 -0.55 17.49
#